data_AF-A0A557QID9-F1
#
_entry.id   AF-A0A557QID9-F1
#
_cell.length_a   1.000
_cell.length_b   1.000
_cell.length_c   1.000
_cell.angle_alpha   90.00
_cell.angle_beta   90.00
_cell.angle_gamma   90.00
#
_symmetry.space_group_name_H-M   'P 1'
#
loop_
_entity.id
_entity.type
_entity.pdbx_description
1 polymer ?
#
loop_
_entity_poly.entity_id
_entity_poly.type
_entity_poly.pdbx_seq_one_letter_code
_entity_poly.pdbx_strand_id
1 'polypeptide(L)'
;MRDIRESDWKVLRRLHPLALDRYCERTLGECVQIATGGAESAHARYLALYRLVQARDKTLGMAFDNPRRSTAIMTLISLARLDLLTASELDALSDETREAILRALEPLD
;
A
#
# COMPACT_ATOMS: atom_id res chain seq x y z
N MET A 1 11.02 0.67 19.96
CA MET A 1 10.06 1.30 19.02
C MET A 1 9.01 2.00 19.87
N ARG A 2 8.85 3.32 19.75
CA ARG A 2 7.80 4.04 20.50
C ARG A 2 6.45 3.49 20.06
N ASP A 3 5.58 3.22 21.02
CA ASP A 3 4.21 2.81 20.72
C ASP A 3 3.50 3.97 20.01
N ILE A 4 2.79 3.68 18.92
CA ILE A 4 2.05 4.70 18.17
C ILE A 4 0.96 5.30 19.08
N ARG A 5 0.61 6.57 18.89
CA ARG A 5 -0.52 7.19 19.61
C ARG A 5 -1.81 6.41 19.37
N GLU A 6 -2.66 6.30 20.38
CA GLU A 6 -3.95 5.61 20.26
C GLU A 6 -4.85 6.24 19.18
N SER A 7 -4.81 7.57 19.02
CA SER A 7 -5.51 8.27 17.94
C SER A 7 -5.06 7.78 16.57
N ASP A 8 -3.75 7.70 16.35
CA ASP A 8 -3.16 7.32 15.07
C ASP A 8 -3.37 5.82 14.80
N TRP A 9 -3.37 4.99 15.84
CA TRP A 9 -3.77 3.58 15.71
C TRP A 9 -5.22 3.44 15.25
N LYS A 10 -6.15 4.23 15.80
CA LYS A 10 -7.55 4.24 15.34
C LYS A 10 -7.66 4.72 13.89
N VAL A 11 -6.88 5.73 13.50
CA VAL A 11 -6.80 6.18 12.10
C VAL A 11 -6.32 5.04 11.21
N LEU A 12 -5.19 4.40 11.52
CA LEU A 12 -4.68 3.27 10.73
C LEU A 12 -5.72 2.14 10.60
N ARG A 13 -6.39 1.75 11.68
CA ARG A 13 -7.43 0.69 11.60
C ARG A 13 -8.58 1.04 10.66
N ARG A 14 -8.94 2.32 10.55
CA ARG A 14 -9.94 2.79 9.58
C ARG A 14 -9.38 2.80 8.16
N LEU A 15 -8.14 3.25 7.99
CA LEU A 15 -7.51 3.41 6.68
C LEU A 15 -7.06 2.08 6.06
N HIS A 16 -6.65 1.10 6.87
CA HIS A 16 -6.10 -0.16 6.41
C HIS A 16 -7.01 -0.90 5.39
N PRO A 17 -8.31 -1.16 5.66
CA PRO A 17 -9.18 -1.79 4.68
C PRO A 17 -9.43 -0.92 3.43
N LEU A 18 -9.46 0.41 3.58
CA LEU A 18 -9.64 1.33 2.43
C LEU A 18 -8.42 1.35 1.52
N ALA A 19 -7.22 1.37 2.10
CA ALA A 19 -5.96 1.33 1.37
C ALA A 19 -5.78 -0.04 0.68
N LEU A 20 -6.23 -1.12 1.31
CA LEU A 20 -6.24 -2.46 0.73
C LEU A 20 -7.13 -2.50 -0.52
N ASP A 21 -8.35 -1.97 -0.41
CA ASP A 21 -9.31 -1.91 -1.52
C ASP A 21 -8.75 -1.09 -2.70
N ARG A 22 -8.19 0.10 -2.43
CA ARG A 22 -7.53 0.94 -3.45
C ARG A 22 -6.40 0.20 -4.17
N TYR A 23 -5.59 -0.56 -3.43
CA TYR A 23 -4.49 -1.32 -4.00
C TYR A 23 -4.99 -2.46 -4.88
N CYS A 24 -6.04 -3.16 -4.44
CA CYS A 24 -6.70 -4.21 -5.20
C CYS A 24 -7.33 -3.66 -6.49
N GLU A 25 -8.07 -2.54 -6.42
CA GLU A 25 -8.65 -1.88 -7.59
C GLU A 25 -7.59 -1.46 -8.61
N ARG A 26 -6.48 -0.85 -8.16
CA ARG A 26 -5.35 -0.52 -9.03
C ARG A 26 -4.78 -1.77 -9.72
N THR A 27 -4.59 -2.85 -8.96
CA THR A 27 -4.08 -4.14 -9.48
C THR A 27 -5.03 -4.76 -10.51
N LEU A 28 -6.34 -4.74 -10.25
CA LEU A 28 -7.35 -5.25 -11.17
C LEU A 28 -7.38 -4.43 -12.46
N GLY A 29 -7.26 -3.10 -12.37
CA GLY A 29 -7.11 -2.22 -13.52
C GLY A 29 -5.91 -2.59 -14.40
N GLU A 30 -4.74 -2.81 -13.79
CA GLU A 30 -3.52 -3.26 -14.49
C GLU A 30 -3.72 -4.61 -15.17
N CYS A 31 -4.38 -5.57 -14.49
CA CYS A 31 -4.73 -6.86 -15.08
C CYS A 31 -5.61 -6.71 -16.32
N VAL A 32 -6.63 -5.85 -16.29
CA VAL A 32 -7.50 -5.60 -17.46
C VAL A 32 -6.69 -5.04 -18.63
N GLN A 33 -5.77 -4.12 -18.38
CA GLN A 33 -4.92 -3.56 -19.44
C GLN A 33 -4.05 -4.64 -20.11
N ILE A 34 -3.40 -5.50 -19.33
CA ILE A 34 -2.59 -6.61 -19.86
C ILE A 34 -3.47 -7.61 -20.61
N ALA A 35 -4.61 -7.97 -20.03
CA ALA A 35 -5.51 -8.96 -20.62
C ALA A 35 -6.07 -8.50 -21.98
N THR A 36 -6.24 -7.19 -22.19
CA THR A 36 -6.85 -6.62 -23.40
C THR A 36 -5.84 -6.03 -24.40
N GLY A 37 -4.54 -6.02 -24.08
CA GLY A 37 -3.48 -5.52 -24.96
C GLY A 37 -3.37 -6.29 -26.28
N GLY A 38 -3.90 -5.73 -27.37
CA GLY A 38 -4.07 -6.43 -28.65
C GLY A 38 -2.79 -6.77 -29.43
N ALA A 39 -1.62 -6.29 -29.00
CA ALA A 39 -0.35 -6.49 -29.70
C ALA A 39 0.37 -7.80 -29.35
N GLU A 40 -0.07 -8.52 -28.31
CA GLU A 40 0.57 -9.73 -27.82
C GLU A 40 -0.30 -10.99 -27.99
N SER A 41 0.34 -12.16 -28.15
CA SER A 41 -0.36 -13.44 -28.17
C SER A 41 -1.09 -13.69 -26.84
N ALA A 42 -2.12 -14.55 -26.85
CA ALA A 42 -2.86 -14.92 -25.63
C ALA A 42 -1.94 -15.53 -24.54
N HIS A 43 -0.96 -16.35 -24.94
CA HIS A 43 0.00 -16.95 -24.00
C HIS A 43 0.93 -15.91 -23.38
N ALA A 44 1.40 -14.93 -24.16
CA ALA A 44 2.24 -13.84 -23.63
C ALA A 44 1.50 -13.01 -22.58
N ARG A 45 0.25 -12.62 -22.87
CA ARG A 45 -0.62 -11.91 -21.92
C ARG A 45 -0.88 -12.74 -20.65
N TYR A 46 -1.14 -14.05 -20.79
CA TYR A 46 -1.31 -14.94 -19.64
C TYR A 46 -0.08 -14.95 -18.72
N LEU A 47 1.13 -15.10 -19.28
CA LEU A 47 2.36 -15.08 -18.50
C LEU A 47 2.63 -13.72 -17.86
N ALA A 48 2.30 -12.63 -18.54
CA ALA A 48 2.40 -11.28 -17.99
C ALA A 48 1.46 -11.07 -16.80
N LEU A 49 0.20 -11.50 -16.91
CA LEU A 49 -0.77 -11.48 -15.81
C LEU A 49 -0.28 -12.29 -14.60
N TYR A 50 0.20 -13.51 -14.84
CA TYR A 50 0.70 -14.37 -13.76
C TYR A 50 1.84 -13.69 -12.98
N ARG A 51 2.82 -13.12 -13.68
CA ARG A 51 3.93 -12.39 -13.05
C ARG A 51 3.46 -11.15 -12.29
N LEU A 52 2.51 -10.39 -12.86
CA LEU A 52 1.95 -9.22 -12.21
C LEU A 52 1.28 -9.61 -10.89
N VAL A 53 0.37 -10.59 -10.91
CA VAL A 53 -0.36 -11.01 -9.72
C VAL A 53 0.60 -11.51 -8.64
N GLN A 54 1.64 -12.28 -8.99
CA GLN A 54 2.65 -12.71 -8.01
C GLN A 54 3.40 -11.54 -7.36
N ALA A 55 3.78 -10.53 -8.14
CA ALA A 55 4.46 -9.35 -7.61
C ALA A 55 3.53 -8.54 -6.69
N ARG A 56 2.26 -8.43 -7.07
CA ARG A 56 1.25 -7.68 -6.30
C ARG A 56 0.88 -8.41 -5.00
N ASP A 57 0.77 -9.73 -5.03
CA ASP A 57 0.52 -10.59 -3.86
C ASP A 57 1.66 -10.51 -2.83
N LYS A 58 2.92 -10.54 -3.28
CA LYS A 58 4.08 -10.31 -2.40
C LYS A 58 3.99 -8.95 -1.70
N THR A 59 3.58 -7.92 -2.43
CA THR A 59 3.42 -6.57 -1.86
C THR A 59 2.25 -6.50 -0.88
N LEU A 60 1.14 -7.18 -1.17
CA LEU A 60 0.01 -7.32 -0.25
C LEU A 60 0.46 -7.91 1.09
N GLY A 61 1.15 -9.06 1.04
CA GLY A 61 1.62 -9.72 2.25
C GLY A 61 2.56 -8.83 3.06
N MET A 62 3.49 -8.12 2.41
CA MET A 62 4.41 -7.22 3.11
C MET A 62 3.74 -5.99 3.73
N ALA A 63 2.77 -5.39 3.04
CA ALA A 63 2.19 -4.10 3.44
C ALA A 63 0.95 -4.24 4.34
N PHE A 64 0.17 -5.30 4.17
CA PHE A 64 -1.16 -5.43 4.78
C PHE A 64 -1.30 -6.55 5.79
N ASP A 65 -0.47 -7.60 5.73
CA ASP A 65 -0.68 -8.74 6.63
C ASP A 65 -0.44 -8.38 8.08
N ASN A 66 -1.33 -8.90 8.93
CA ASN A 66 -1.17 -8.93 10.37
C ASN A 66 -0.86 -7.52 10.97
N PRO A 67 -1.78 -6.54 10.79
CA PRO A 67 -1.63 -5.21 11.35
C PRO A 67 -1.65 -5.30 12.89
N ARG A 68 -0.52 -4.98 13.52
CA ARG A 68 -0.37 -4.92 14.96
C ARG A 68 -0.03 -3.49 15.35
N ARG A 69 -0.41 -3.11 16.58
CA ARG A 69 -0.09 -1.78 17.10
C ARG A 69 1.41 -1.50 17.07
N SER A 70 2.23 -2.49 17.42
CA SER A 70 3.68 -2.38 17.37
C SER A 70 4.21 -2.14 15.94
N THR A 71 3.56 -2.66 14.90
CA THR A 71 3.98 -2.47 13.50
C THR A 71 3.29 -1.29 12.82
N ALA A 72 2.42 -0.56 13.52
CA ALA A 72 1.54 0.44 12.92
C ALA A 72 2.26 1.56 12.17
N ILE A 73 3.36 2.09 12.71
CA ILE A 73 4.17 3.11 12.02
C ILE A 73 4.75 2.55 10.71
N MET A 74 5.25 1.31 10.73
CA MET A 74 5.79 0.67 9.52
C MET A 74 4.68 0.40 8.50
N THR A 75 3.50 -0.02 8.95
CA THR A 75 2.34 -0.15 8.07
C THR A 75 1.98 1.18 7.42
N LEU A 76 1.88 2.28 8.18
CA LEU A 76 1.60 3.61 7.63
C LEU A 76 2.65 4.06 6.60
N ILE A 77 3.94 3.82 6.87
CA ILE A 77 5.02 4.09 5.93
C ILE A 77 4.85 3.27 4.64
N SER A 78 4.52 1.98 4.74
CA SER A 78 4.27 1.13 3.58
C SER A 78 3.09 1.64 2.75
N LEU A 79 1.98 2.04 3.40
CA LEU A 79 0.82 2.60 2.70
C LEU A 79 1.16 3.93 2.00
N ALA A 80 1.97 4.79 2.64
CA ALA A 80 2.43 6.03 2.05
C ALA A 80 3.36 5.79 0.84
N ARG A 81 4.31 4.86 0.94
CA ARG A 81 5.22 4.48 -0.17
C ARG A 81 4.48 3.88 -1.36
N LEU A 82 3.35 3.22 -1.12
CA LEU A 82 2.49 2.67 -2.17
C LEU A 82 1.50 3.70 -2.75
N ASP A 83 1.55 4.95 -2.28
CA ASP A 83 0.64 6.03 -2.68
C ASP A 83 -0.83 5.63 -2.48
N LEU A 84 -1.14 5.12 -1.28
CA LEU A 84 -2.48 4.63 -0.91
C LEU A 84 -3.18 5.51 0.13
N LEU A 85 -2.49 6.55 0.60
CA LEU A 85 -3.01 7.52 1.56
C LEU A 85 -3.23 8.85 0.86
N THR A 86 -4.42 9.42 1.01
CA THR A 86 -4.71 10.78 0.52
C THR A 86 -4.12 11.83 1.46
N ALA A 87 -3.98 13.08 0.98
CA ALA A 87 -3.49 14.19 1.80
C ALA A 87 -4.33 14.39 3.08
N SER A 88 -5.66 14.35 2.97
CA SER A 88 -6.55 14.52 4.13
C SER A 88 -6.46 13.37 5.14
N GLU A 89 -6.13 12.16 4.69
CA GLU A 89 -5.92 11.01 5.57
C GLU A 89 -4.57 11.10 6.30
N LEU A 90 -3.54 11.66 5.65
CA LEU A 90 -2.26 12.00 6.29
C LEU A 90 -2.44 13.13 7.32
N ASP A 91 -3.27 14.13 7.02
CA ASP A 91 -3.58 15.25 7.92
C ASP A 91 -4.32 14.79 9.20
N ALA A 92 -5.02 13.66 9.13
CA ALA A 92 -5.70 13.06 10.29
C ALA A 92 -4.76 12.38 11.29
N LEU A 93 -3.50 12.12 10.91
CA LEU A 93 -2.47 11.58 11.80
C LEU A 93 -1.89 12.68 12.67
N SER A 94 -1.17 12.32 13.73
CA SER A 94 -0.44 13.31 14.51
C SER A 94 0.86 13.76 13.82
N ASP A 95 1.38 14.94 14.20
CA ASP A 95 2.63 15.49 13.64
C ASP A 95 3.81 14.51 13.74
N GLU A 96 3.97 13.88 14.90
CA GLU A 96 5.04 12.89 15.15
C GLU A 96 4.99 11.72 14.14
N THR A 97 3.78 11.25 13.82
CA THR A 97 3.58 10.16 12.86
C THR A 97 3.80 10.64 11.42
N ARG A 98 3.29 11.83 11.06
CA ARG A 98 3.55 12.42 9.74
C ARG A 98 5.03 12.62 9.49
N GLU A 99 5.76 13.17 10.46
CA GLU A 99 7.21 13.34 10.35
C GLU A 99 7.94 12.00 10.19
N ALA A 100 7.51 10.95 10.91
CA ALA A 100 8.09 9.62 10.75
C ALA A 100 7.87 9.06 9.33
N ILE A 101 6.69 9.31 8.75
CA ILE A 101 6.40 8.97 7.36
C ILE A 101 7.29 9.76 6.41
N LEU A 102 7.35 11.09 6.56
CA LEU A 102 8.14 11.97 5.69
C LEU A 102 9.63 11.58 5.70
N ARG A 103 10.22 11.38 6.88
CA ARG A 103 11.61 10.90 7.02
C ARG A 103 11.85 9.54 6.35
N ALA A 104 10.84 8.68 6.29
CA ALA A 104 10.95 7.38 5.63
C ALA A 104 10.75 7.45 4.11
N LEU A 105 10.22 8.57 3.59
CA LEU A 105 10.06 8.84 2.16
C LEU A 105 11.24 9.61 1.58
N GLU A 106 12.02 10.30 2.42
CA GLU A 106 13.27 10.93 2.00
C GLU A 106 14.23 9.87 1.40
N PRO A 107 14.89 10.19 0.26
CA PRO A 107 15.96 9.36 -0.26
C PRO A 107 17.06 9.21 0.78
N LEU A 108 17.61 8.00 0.93
CA LEU A 108 18.87 7.83 1.65
C LEU A 108 19.97 8.43 0.78
N ASP A 109 20.54 9.56 1.21
CA ASP A 109 21.76 10.15 0.62
C ASP A 109 22.93 9.15 0.63
#